data_AF-A0A8A4TNG0-F1
#
_entry.id   AF-A0A8A4TNG0-F1
#
_cell.length_a   1.000
_cell.length_b   1.000
_cell.length_c   1.000
_cell.angle_alpha   90.00
_cell.angle_beta   90.00
_cell.angle_gamma   90.00
#
_symmetry.space_group_name_H-M   'P 1'
#
loop_
_entity.id
_entity.type
_entity.pdbx_description
1 polymer ?
#
loop_
_entity_poly.entity_id
_entity_poly.type
_entity_poly.pdbx_seq_one_letter_code
_entity_poly.pdbx_strand_id
1 'polypeptide(L)'
;MAHTATRVTDVLTREEIRDLVTPTDWEGLASLAVSWGLIAATFWMAAAFPHPLTWLVAIVLLGGRQLGLAILMHETSHRSLFRSRFLNEFAGEWLCAAPTWNHMRAYRTHHLAHHAHTNTDKDTDLGLVAPFPVSRASLYRKLLRDLVGLTGLKRIVGLLMMDFGFVTYTASVNAVAIDQRGRSIGQVLSHGFRQAGPVLLTNGILFAILFLAGHGWLYLLWVAAWLTTYSLFMRVRAIAEHACTSSSTNPFENTRTTYANLLARCTVAPHHVNYHLEHHLLMTVPHYRLPKMHRMLKQRGALTESPVASGYLEVLRMASTG
;
A
#
# COMPACT_ATOMS: atom_id res chain seq x y z
N MET A 1 16.45 12.98 -32.35
CA MET A 1 17.04 12.14 -31.28
C MET A 1 16.18 12.36 -30.05
N ALA A 2 15.52 11.32 -29.54
CA ALA A 2 14.74 11.47 -28.31
C ALA A 2 15.72 11.74 -27.16
N HIS A 3 15.58 12.90 -26.51
CA HIS A 3 16.35 13.20 -25.32
C HIS A 3 15.85 12.25 -24.22
N THR A 4 16.68 11.32 -23.75
CA THR A 4 16.32 10.47 -22.61
C THR A 4 16.12 11.38 -21.40
N ALA A 5 14.88 11.52 -20.95
CA ALA A 5 14.56 12.36 -19.80
C ALA A 5 15.19 11.75 -18.55
N THR A 6 15.92 12.56 -17.79
CA THR A 6 16.54 12.13 -16.52
C THR A 6 15.92 12.82 -15.32
N ARG A 7 15.16 13.90 -15.54
CA ARG A 7 14.37 14.60 -14.54
C ARG A 7 13.00 14.94 -15.10
N VAL A 8 12.02 15.05 -14.22
CA VAL A 8 10.65 15.37 -14.64
C VAL A 8 10.52 16.78 -15.18
N THR A 9 11.35 17.71 -14.71
CA THR A 9 11.42 19.08 -15.24
C THR A 9 11.96 19.18 -16.67
N ASP A 10 12.59 18.12 -17.17
CA ASP A 10 13.00 18.05 -18.58
C ASP A 10 11.77 17.79 -19.49
N VAL A 11 10.67 17.29 -18.91
CA VAL A 11 9.46 16.89 -19.63
C VAL A 11 8.28 17.80 -19.30
N LEU A 12 8.07 18.16 -18.03
CA LEU A 12 6.94 18.94 -17.52
C LEU A 12 7.37 20.35 -17.11
N THR A 13 6.56 21.34 -17.45
CA THR A 13 6.77 22.72 -17.03
C THR A 13 6.48 22.88 -15.53
N ARG A 14 7.00 23.95 -14.92
CA ARG A 14 6.73 24.26 -13.51
C ARG A 14 5.25 24.49 -13.21
N GLU A 15 4.53 25.09 -14.16
CA GLU A 15 3.09 25.35 -14.04
C GLU A 15 2.28 24.07 -14.05
N GLU A 16 2.64 23.13 -14.93
CA GLU A 16 2.05 21.80 -14.99
C GLU A 16 2.35 20.98 -13.75
N ILE A 17 3.59 21.03 -13.26
CA ILE A 17 3.96 20.38 -11.99
C ILE A 17 3.13 20.95 -10.85
N ARG A 18 3.02 22.28 -10.74
CA ARG A 18 2.21 22.95 -9.71
C ARG A 18 0.75 22.50 -9.81
N ASP A 19 0.19 22.44 -11.00
CA ASP A 19 -1.19 21.95 -11.22
C ASP A 19 -1.35 20.48 -10.80
N LEU A 20 -0.38 19.61 -11.12
CA LEU A 20 -0.44 18.20 -10.73
C LEU A 20 -0.35 17.99 -9.21
N VAL A 21 0.49 18.75 -8.50
CA VAL A 21 0.77 18.54 -7.06
C VAL A 21 -0.15 19.31 -6.10
N THR A 22 -1.12 20.08 -6.60
CA THR A 22 -2.00 20.91 -5.75
C THR A 22 -3.29 20.17 -5.38
N PRO A 23 -3.37 19.43 -4.26
CA PRO A 23 -4.58 18.67 -3.94
C PRO A 23 -5.81 19.55 -3.74
N THR A 24 -6.99 18.93 -3.73
CA THR A 24 -8.20 19.54 -3.17
C THR A 24 -8.77 18.66 -2.06
N ASP A 25 -9.31 19.29 -1.02
CA ASP A 25 -9.84 18.54 0.12
C ASP A 25 -11.04 17.67 -0.27
N TRP A 26 -11.82 18.10 -1.27
CA TRP A 26 -12.94 17.33 -1.80
C TRP A 26 -12.49 16.03 -2.50
N GLU A 27 -11.46 16.06 -3.34
CA GLU A 27 -10.95 14.86 -4.01
C GLU A 27 -10.36 13.87 -2.99
N GLY A 28 -9.68 14.38 -1.96
CA GLY A 28 -9.22 13.57 -0.82
C GLY A 28 -10.38 12.93 -0.05
N LEU A 29 -11.42 13.70 0.27
CA LEU A 29 -12.61 13.20 0.96
C LEU A 29 -13.36 12.16 0.13
N ALA A 30 -13.52 12.40 -1.17
CA ALA A 30 -14.14 11.46 -2.10
C ALA A 30 -13.37 10.12 -2.13
N SER A 31 -12.05 10.16 -2.09
CA SER A 31 -11.21 8.95 -2.04
C SER A 31 -11.45 8.11 -0.77
N LEU A 32 -11.57 8.78 0.38
CA LEU A 32 -11.94 8.12 1.64
C LEU A 32 -13.37 7.57 1.59
N ALA A 33 -14.32 8.38 1.14
CA ALA A 33 -15.73 8.01 1.07
C ALA A 33 -15.96 6.81 0.15
N VAL A 34 -15.28 6.75 -1.00
CA VAL A 34 -15.33 5.57 -1.89
C VAL A 34 -14.76 4.33 -1.21
N SER A 35 -13.65 4.46 -0.48
CA SER A 35 -13.02 3.32 0.21
C SER A 35 -13.93 2.76 1.30
N TRP A 36 -14.39 3.62 2.21
CA TRP A 36 -15.26 3.24 3.32
C TRP A 36 -16.67 2.86 2.86
N GLY A 37 -17.20 3.51 1.84
CA GLY A 37 -18.47 3.15 1.21
C GLY A 37 -18.43 1.75 0.61
N LEU A 38 -17.34 1.38 -0.07
CA LEU A 38 -17.16 0.01 -0.59
C LEU A 38 -16.96 -1.03 0.52
N ILE A 39 -16.29 -0.67 1.63
CA ILE A 39 -16.19 -1.53 2.81
C ILE A 39 -17.59 -1.78 3.40
N ALA A 40 -18.36 -0.72 3.62
CA ALA A 40 -19.72 -0.81 4.15
C ALA A 40 -20.65 -1.62 3.22
N ALA A 41 -20.59 -1.37 1.90
CA ALA A 41 -21.35 -2.12 0.91
C ALA A 41 -20.97 -3.61 0.88
N THR A 42 -19.68 -3.93 1.10
CA THR A 42 -19.21 -5.32 1.16
C THR A 42 -19.74 -6.05 2.39
N PHE A 43 -19.72 -5.39 3.56
CA PHE A 43 -20.33 -5.94 4.77
C PHE A 43 -21.85 -6.11 4.63
N TRP A 44 -22.52 -5.10 4.07
CA TRP A 44 -23.95 -5.18 3.79
C TRP A 44 -24.29 -6.35 2.87
N MET A 45 -23.55 -6.55 1.77
CA MET A 45 -23.74 -7.68 0.87
C MET A 45 -23.61 -9.02 1.60
N ALA A 46 -22.59 -9.17 2.46
CA ALA A 46 -22.37 -10.40 3.22
C ALA A 46 -23.45 -10.65 4.30
N ALA A 47 -24.03 -9.59 4.88
CA ALA A 47 -25.18 -9.68 5.79
C ALA A 47 -26.49 -10.01 5.07
N ALA A 48 -26.78 -9.32 3.97
CA ALA A 48 -28.03 -9.47 3.22
C ALA A 48 -28.13 -10.84 2.54
N PHE A 49 -27.00 -11.42 2.16
CA PHE A 49 -26.93 -12.71 1.46
C PHE A 49 -25.89 -13.61 2.16
N PRO A 50 -26.16 -14.17 3.35
CA PRO A 50 -25.17 -14.92 4.11
C PRO A 50 -24.95 -16.31 3.50
N HIS A 51 -24.01 -16.41 2.56
CA HIS A 51 -23.69 -17.62 1.81
C HIS A 51 -22.17 -17.76 1.67
N PRO A 52 -21.60 -18.98 1.67
CA PRO A 52 -20.15 -19.16 1.58
C PRO A 52 -19.50 -18.43 0.40
N LEU A 53 -20.17 -18.37 -0.75
CA LEU A 53 -19.70 -17.63 -1.92
C LEU A 53 -19.65 -16.11 -1.69
N THR A 54 -20.66 -15.53 -1.03
CA THR A 54 -20.67 -14.08 -0.76
C THR A 54 -19.62 -13.72 0.28
N TRP A 55 -19.33 -14.62 1.22
CA TRP A 55 -18.22 -14.45 2.17
C TRP A 55 -16.86 -14.50 1.48
N LEU A 56 -16.66 -15.41 0.52
CA LEU A 56 -15.44 -15.46 -0.28
C LEU A 56 -15.24 -14.18 -1.10
N VAL A 57 -16.30 -13.70 -1.76
CA VAL A 57 -16.27 -12.42 -2.48
C VAL A 57 -16.00 -11.26 -1.53
N ALA A 58 -16.63 -11.25 -0.35
CA ALA A 58 -16.40 -10.23 0.66
C ALA A 58 -14.95 -10.22 1.15
N ILE A 59 -14.33 -11.38 1.38
CA ILE A 59 -12.92 -11.50 1.75
C ILE A 59 -12.03 -10.84 0.69
N VAL A 60 -12.24 -11.15 -0.59
CA VAL A 60 -11.51 -10.55 -1.71
C VAL A 60 -11.71 -9.04 -1.78
N LEU A 61 -12.94 -8.54 -1.69
CA LEU A 61 -13.23 -7.11 -1.77
C LEU A 61 -12.67 -6.35 -0.56
N LEU A 62 -12.85 -6.88 0.66
CA LEU A 62 -12.32 -6.29 1.88
C LEU A 62 -10.79 -6.25 1.85
N GLY A 63 -10.11 -7.31 1.38
CA GLY A 63 -8.65 -7.32 1.26
C GLY A 63 -8.15 -6.24 0.30
N GLY A 64 -8.86 -6.04 -0.82
CA GLY A 64 -8.57 -4.97 -1.77
C GLY A 64 -8.85 -3.58 -1.19
N ARG A 65 -9.87 -3.42 -0.34
CA ARG A 65 -10.14 -2.15 0.34
C ARG A 65 -9.18 -1.87 1.50
N GLN A 66 -8.70 -2.90 2.20
CA GLN A 66 -7.61 -2.76 3.18
C GLN A 66 -6.33 -2.29 2.49
N LEU A 67 -6.00 -2.83 1.31
CA LEU A 67 -4.94 -2.28 0.47
C LEU A 67 -5.23 -0.83 0.07
N GLY A 68 -6.48 -0.53 -0.30
CA GLY A 68 -6.90 0.84 -0.61
C GLY A 68 -6.67 1.82 0.55
N LEU A 69 -7.01 1.43 1.78
CA LEU A 69 -6.73 2.23 2.97
C LEU A 69 -5.22 2.38 3.19
N ALA A 70 -4.41 1.33 3.02
CA ALA A 70 -2.95 1.43 3.10
C ALA A 70 -2.37 2.38 2.04
N ILE A 71 -2.95 2.44 0.84
CA ILE A 71 -2.56 3.39 -0.21
C ILE A 71 -2.97 4.82 0.16
N LEU A 72 -4.16 5.05 0.71
CA LEU A 72 -4.54 6.39 1.17
C LEU A 72 -3.68 6.85 2.36
N MET A 73 -3.31 5.94 3.26
CA MET A 73 -2.28 6.23 4.27
C MET A 73 -0.98 6.67 3.60
N HIS A 74 -0.52 5.95 2.57
CA HIS A 74 0.66 6.33 1.80
C HIS A 74 0.56 7.74 1.20
N GLU A 75 -0.57 8.11 0.58
CA GLU A 75 -0.79 9.48 0.08
C GLU A 75 -0.69 10.52 1.19
N THR A 76 -1.28 10.25 2.35
CA THR A 76 -1.19 11.17 3.50
C THR A 76 0.22 11.23 4.12
N SER A 77 1.04 10.20 3.94
CA SER A 77 2.46 10.22 4.31
C SER A 77 3.24 11.23 3.48
N HIS A 78 2.91 11.38 2.20
CA HIS A 78 3.43 12.44 1.32
C HIS A 78 2.75 13.79 1.52
N ARG A 79 1.66 13.83 2.30
CA ARG A 79 0.76 14.98 2.46
C ARG A 79 0.15 15.43 1.13
N SER A 80 -0.05 14.50 0.21
CA SER A 80 -0.61 14.77 -1.11
C SER A 80 -2.12 14.62 -1.15
N LEU A 81 -2.76 13.94 -0.19
CA LEU A 81 -4.20 13.63 -0.29
C LEU A 81 -5.10 14.86 -0.09
N PHE A 82 -4.78 15.70 0.90
CA PHE A 82 -5.51 16.91 1.29
C PHE A 82 -4.63 18.16 1.22
N ARG A 83 -5.23 19.35 1.07
CA ARG A 83 -4.54 20.63 1.28
C ARG A 83 -4.21 20.83 2.76
N SER A 84 -5.16 20.46 3.63
CA SER A 84 -4.97 20.59 5.07
C SER A 84 -3.97 19.55 5.60
N ARG A 85 -2.91 20.03 6.25
CA ARG A 85 -1.95 19.15 6.95
C ARG A 85 -2.64 18.36 8.06
N PHE A 86 -3.58 18.98 8.79
CA PHE A 86 -4.33 18.30 9.84
C PHE A 86 -5.15 17.14 9.27
N LEU A 87 -5.85 17.34 8.13
CA LEU A 87 -6.62 16.28 7.50
C LEU A 87 -5.74 15.12 7.03
N ASN A 88 -4.57 15.39 6.45
CA ASN A 88 -3.62 14.33 6.11
C ASN A 88 -3.18 13.54 7.35
N GLU A 89 -2.82 14.21 8.45
CA GLU A 89 -2.40 13.51 9.67
C GLU A 89 -3.54 12.70 10.29
N PHE A 90 -4.74 13.29 10.41
CA PHE A 90 -5.88 12.64 11.03
C PHE A 90 -6.41 11.48 10.18
N ALA A 91 -6.73 11.72 8.91
CA ALA A 91 -7.28 10.68 8.05
C ALA A 91 -6.25 9.57 7.78
N GLY A 92 -4.98 9.93 7.62
CA GLY A 92 -3.89 8.99 7.41
C GLY A 92 -3.74 8.02 8.57
N GLU A 93 -3.71 8.52 9.80
CA GLU A 93 -3.56 7.68 10.99
C GLU A 93 -4.85 6.93 11.33
N TRP A 94 -5.97 7.64 11.48
CA TRP A 94 -7.18 7.10 12.11
C TRP A 94 -8.14 6.41 11.15
N LEU A 95 -8.19 6.85 9.89
CA LEU A 95 -9.15 6.32 8.91
C LEU A 95 -8.49 5.37 7.91
N CYS A 96 -7.16 5.29 7.88
CA CYS A 96 -6.41 4.51 6.89
C CYS A 96 -5.44 3.53 7.56
N ALA A 97 -4.48 4.03 8.34
CA ALA A 97 -3.41 3.23 8.92
C ALA A 97 -3.91 2.31 10.04
N ALA A 98 -4.48 2.88 11.10
CA ALA A 98 -4.88 2.15 12.29
C ALA A 98 -5.91 1.04 12.02
N PRO A 99 -6.97 1.24 11.19
CA PRO A 99 -7.91 0.17 10.84
C PRO A 99 -7.25 -1.05 10.16
N THR A 100 -6.09 -0.86 9.55
CA THR A 100 -5.33 -1.92 8.85
C THR A 100 -4.06 -2.36 9.59
N TRP A 101 -3.92 -1.96 10.86
CA TRP A 101 -2.75 -2.22 11.72
C TRP A 101 -1.44 -1.68 11.15
N ASN A 102 -1.50 -0.50 10.54
CA ASN A 102 -0.35 0.28 10.13
C ASN A 102 -0.19 1.53 11.03
N HIS A 103 1.01 2.11 11.01
CA HIS A 103 1.36 3.34 11.75
C HIS A 103 1.86 4.39 10.77
N MET A 104 1.06 5.41 10.45
CA MET A 104 1.33 6.31 9.32
C MET A 104 2.65 7.06 9.49
N ARG A 105 2.96 7.51 10.71
CA ARG A 105 4.18 8.28 10.99
C ARG A 105 5.45 7.45 10.85
N ALA A 106 5.45 6.23 11.38
CA ALA A 106 6.59 5.32 11.26
C ALA A 106 6.77 4.88 9.79
N TYR A 107 5.66 4.58 9.12
CA TYR A 107 5.62 4.32 7.68
C TYR A 107 6.20 5.47 6.87
N ARG A 108 5.80 6.73 7.14
CA ARG A 108 6.30 7.91 6.43
C ARG A 108 7.83 8.00 6.48
N THR A 109 8.43 7.83 7.66
CA THR A 109 9.90 7.89 7.79
C THR A 109 10.58 6.78 6.98
N HIS A 110 10.09 5.54 7.10
CA HIS A 110 10.61 4.39 6.35
C HIS A 110 10.48 4.60 4.83
N HIS A 111 9.33 5.08 4.39
CA HIS A 111 8.97 5.17 2.99
C HIS A 111 9.60 6.38 2.28
N LEU A 112 9.80 7.51 2.97
CA LEU A 112 10.59 8.61 2.41
C LEU A 112 12.06 8.23 2.20
N ALA A 113 12.61 7.35 3.06
CA ALA A 113 13.95 6.79 2.84
C ALA A 113 14.00 5.90 1.60
N HIS A 114 12.96 5.09 1.36
CA HIS A 114 12.81 4.33 0.11
C HIS A 114 12.78 5.25 -1.12
N HIS A 115 12.00 6.33 -1.11
CA HIS A 115 11.96 7.27 -2.24
C HIS A 115 13.30 7.97 -2.49
N ALA A 116 14.05 8.30 -1.43
CA ALA A 116 15.36 8.94 -1.56
C ALA A 116 16.43 8.00 -2.15
N HIS A 117 16.23 6.69 -2.06
CA HIS A 117 17.25 5.68 -2.33
C HIS A 117 16.75 4.53 -3.21
N THR A 118 15.66 4.71 -3.95
CA THR A 118 14.96 3.64 -4.69
C THR A 118 15.91 2.78 -5.51
N ASN A 119 15.80 1.45 -5.37
CA ASN A 119 16.64 0.44 -6.03
C ASN A 119 18.17 0.56 -5.81
N THR A 120 18.61 1.29 -4.79
CA THR A 120 20.02 1.29 -4.34
C THR A 120 20.19 0.41 -3.10
N ASP A 121 21.43 0.14 -2.69
CA ASP A 121 21.72 -0.64 -1.47
C ASP A 121 21.18 0.01 -0.18
N LYS A 122 20.81 1.30 -0.23
CA LYS A 122 20.21 2.05 0.89
C LYS A 122 18.68 2.05 0.87
N ASP A 123 18.06 1.45 -0.15
CA ASP A 123 16.62 1.32 -0.23
C ASP A 123 16.11 0.40 0.88
N THR A 124 15.24 0.94 1.73
CA THR A 124 14.63 0.22 2.85
C THR A 124 13.72 -0.92 2.40
N ASP A 125 13.18 -0.88 1.18
CA ASP A 125 12.24 -1.86 0.62
C ASP A 125 12.89 -2.87 -0.35
N LEU A 126 14.18 -2.73 -0.68
CA LEU A 126 14.87 -3.58 -1.66
C LEU A 126 14.72 -5.08 -1.35
N GLY A 127 14.79 -5.47 -0.08
CA GLY A 127 14.66 -6.87 0.35
C GLY A 127 13.31 -7.53 0.01
N LEU A 128 12.26 -6.75 -0.26
CA LEU A 128 10.96 -7.26 -0.68
C LEU A 128 10.98 -7.79 -2.12
N VAL A 129 11.85 -7.23 -2.97
CA VAL A 129 11.80 -7.42 -4.43
C VAL A 129 13.10 -7.91 -5.06
N ALA A 130 14.25 -7.71 -4.40
CA ALA A 130 15.56 -8.20 -4.85
C ALA A 130 15.60 -9.71 -5.17
N PRO A 131 14.85 -10.59 -4.50
CA PRO A 131 14.86 -12.01 -4.86
C PRO A 131 14.23 -12.36 -6.22
N PHE A 132 13.53 -11.43 -6.88
CA PHE A 132 12.86 -11.69 -8.15
C PHE A 132 13.77 -11.40 -9.36
N PRO A 133 13.71 -12.19 -10.45
CA PRO A 133 12.75 -13.27 -10.69
C PRO A 133 13.06 -14.55 -9.89
N VAL A 134 12.00 -15.25 -9.47
CA VAL A 134 12.09 -16.56 -8.78
C VAL A 134 11.56 -17.69 -9.67
N SER A 135 11.72 -18.96 -9.30
CA SER A 135 11.05 -20.03 -10.06
C SER A 135 9.52 -19.93 -10.01
N ARG A 136 8.80 -20.38 -11.04
CA ARG A 136 7.31 -20.43 -11.05
C ARG A 136 6.75 -21.16 -9.84
N ALA A 137 7.36 -22.29 -9.45
CA ALA A 137 7.00 -23.03 -8.24
C ALA A 137 7.22 -22.20 -6.95
N SER A 138 8.30 -21.42 -6.88
CA SER A 138 8.56 -20.52 -5.75
C SER A 138 7.53 -19.40 -5.67
N LEU A 139 7.20 -18.75 -6.80
CA LEU A 139 6.15 -17.73 -6.85
C LEU A 139 4.81 -18.32 -6.40
N TYR A 140 4.40 -19.46 -6.96
CA TYR A 140 3.16 -20.14 -6.58
C TYR A 140 3.09 -20.43 -5.07
N ARG A 141 4.16 -20.98 -4.47
CA ARG A 141 4.21 -21.21 -3.02
C ARG A 141 4.07 -19.92 -2.21
N LYS A 142 4.68 -18.82 -2.65
CA LYS A 142 4.56 -17.52 -1.98
C LYS A 142 3.11 -17.01 -2.03
N LEU A 143 2.47 -17.05 -3.20
CA LEU A 143 1.07 -16.64 -3.38
C LEU A 143 0.11 -17.52 -2.56
N LEU A 144 0.32 -18.85 -2.58
CA LEU A 144 -0.49 -19.77 -1.79
C LEU A 144 -0.34 -19.50 -0.29
N ARG A 145 0.90 -19.28 0.19
CA ARG A 145 1.18 -18.97 1.61
C ARG A 145 0.48 -17.67 2.06
N ASP A 146 0.39 -16.68 1.17
CA ASP A 146 -0.38 -15.47 1.46
C ASP A 146 -1.89 -15.78 1.48
N LEU A 147 -2.39 -16.54 0.50
CA LEU A 147 -3.81 -16.89 0.38
C LEU A 147 -4.33 -17.73 1.57
N VAL A 148 -3.52 -18.64 2.12
CA VAL A 148 -3.88 -19.43 3.30
C VAL A 148 -3.61 -18.70 4.63
N GLY A 149 -3.09 -17.47 4.58
CA GLY A 149 -2.94 -16.59 5.75
C GLY A 149 -1.67 -16.76 6.58
N LEU A 150 -0.77 -17.68 6.20
CA LEU A 150 0.49 -17.92 6.93
C LEU A 150 1.40 -16.67 6.93
N THR A 151 1.44 -15.92 5.83
CA THR A 151 2.17 -14.64 5.80
C THR A 151 1.51 -13.62 6.72
N GLY A 152 0.17 -13.57 6.79
CA GLY A 152 -0.56 -12.70 7.70
C GLY A 152 -0.28 -13.02 9.17
N LEU A 153 -0.25 -14.30 9.55
CA LEU A 153 0.13 -14.74 10.90
C LEU A 153 1.56 -14.32 11.26
N LYS A 154 2.52 -14.50 10.35
CA LYS A 154 3.89 -14.01 10.54
C LYS A 154 3.93 -12.48 10.72
N ARG A 155 3.10 -11.75 9.96
CA ARG A 155 3.00 -10.29 10.07
C ARG A 155 2.48 -9.85 11.43
N ILE A 156 1.53 -10.56 12.04
CA ILE A 156 1.06 -10.27 13.42
C ILE A 156 2.23 -10.29 14.40
N VAL A 157 3.06 -11.34 14.35
CA VAL A 157 4.23 -11.44 15.23
C VAL A 157 5.17 -10.25 15.01
N GLY A 158 5.46 -9.90 13.76
CA GLY A 158 6.30 -8.75 13.42
C GLY A 158 5.73 -7.42 13.93
N LEU A 159 4.43 -7.18 13.73
CA LEU A 159 3.74 -5.98 14.20
C LEU A 159 3.76 -5.88 15.72
N LEU A 160 3.48 -6.98 16.44
CA LEU A 160 3.58 -7.01 17.90
C LEU A 160 5.01 -6.75 18.38
N MET A 161 6.02 -7.32 17.72
CA MET A 161 7.42 -7.04 18.06
C MET A 161 7.77 -5.55 17.87
N MET A 162 7.24 -4.90 16.84
CA MET A 162 7.41 -3.46 16.60
C MET A 162 6.63 -2.62 17.62
N ASP A 163 5.36 -2.94 17.87
CA ASP A 163 4.47 -2.21 18.78
C ASP A 163 5.03 -2.21 20.21
N PHE A 164 5.49 -3.36 20.70
CA PHE A 164 6.11 -3.47 22.02
C PHE A 164 7.58 -3.00 22.06
N GLY A 165 8.15 -2.61 20.91
CA GLY A 165 9.48 -2.05 20.82
C GLY A 165 10.60 -3.06 21.07
N PHE A 166 10.40 -4.31 20.66
CA PHE A 166 11.44 -5.35 20.61
C PHE A 166 12.29 -5.24 19.35
N VAL A 167 11.71 -4.75 18.25
CA VAL A 167 12.42 -4.49 17.00
C VAL A 167 12.05 -3.11 16.44
N THR A 168 12.92 -2.55 15.61
CA THR A 168 12.66 -1.29 14.90
C THR A 168 11.51 -1.44 13.91
N TYR A 169 10.81 -0.32 13.65
CA TYR A 169 9.80 -0.28 12.61
C TYR A 169 10.44 -0.55 11.23
N THR A 170 9.83 -1.45 10.46
CA THR A 170 10.15 -1.66 9.05
C THR A 170 8.90 -2.11 8.29
N ALA A 171 8.70 -1.59 7.09
CA ALA A 171 7.73 -2.13 6.13
C ALA A 171 8.32 -3.27 5.27
N SER A 172 9.59 -3.63 5.51
CA SER A 172 10.39 -4.57 4.73
C SER A 172 10.84 -5.76 5.59
N VAL A 173 11.88 -6.47 5.17
CA VAL A 173 12.39 -7.70 5.82
C VAL A 173 13.52 -7.44 6.84
N ASN A 174 14.03 -6.21 6.92
CA ASN A 174 15.23 -5.87 7.70
C ASN A 174 14.89 -5.20 9.05
N ALA A 175 14.21 -5.93 9.93
CA ALA A 175 13.96 -5.47 11.29
C ALA A 175 15.21 -5.64 12.17
N VAL A 176 15.56 -4.63 12.97
CA VAL A 176 16.72 -4.67 13.88
C VAL A 176 16.23 -4.77 15.31
N ALA A 177 16.81 -5.67 16.11
CA ALA A 177 16.47 -5.79 17.53
C ALA A 177 16.83 -4.51 18.29
N ILE A 178 15.93 -4.05 19.14
CA ILE A 178 16.16 -2.91 20.03
C ILE A 178 16.78 -3.42 21.33
N ASP A 179 17.83 -2.74 21.82
CA ASP A 179 18.43 -3.07 23.12
C ASP A 179 17.40 -2.86 24.24
N GLN A 180 17.14 -3.92 25.01
CA GLN A 180 16.16 -3.92 26.10
C GLN A 180 16.80 -3.67 27.48
N ARG A 181 18.14 -3.54 27.57
CA ARG A 181 18.82 -3.30 28.84
C ARG A 181 18.30 -2.03 29.50
N GLY A 182 17.93 -2.15 30.78
CA GLY A 182 17.40 -1.03 31.56
C GLY A 182 15.91 -0.71 31.32
N ARG A 183 15.21 -1.41 30.43
CA ARG A 183 13.75 -1.26 30.27
C ARG A 183 13.00 -2.16 31.25
N SER A 184 12.10 -1.59 32.03
CA SER A 184 11.19 -2.37 32.88
C SER A 184 10.05 -2.98 32.05
N ILE A 185 9.45 -4.07 32.55
CA ILE A 185 8.27 -4.69 31.92
C ILE A 185 7.14 -3.68 31.76
N GLY A 186 6.93 -2.82 32.77
CA GLY A 186 5.91 -1.75 32.70
C GLY A 186 6.15 -0.76 31.57
N GLN A 187 7.41 -0.41 31.28
CA GLN A 187 7.74 0.48 30.15
C GLN A 187 7.51 -0.20 28.80
N VAL A 188 7.81 -1.50 28.68
CA VAL A 188 7.55 -2.28 27.46
C VAL A 188 6.05 -2.39 27.20
N LEU A 189 5.26 -2.75 28.22
CA LEU A 189 3.80 -2.83 28.11
C LEU A 189 3.17 -1.47 27.81
N SER A 190 3.57 -0.41 28.51
CA SER A 190 3.07 0.96 28.29
C SER A 190 3.36 1.44 26.87
N HIS A 191 4.57 1.19 26.36
CA HIS A 191 4.90 1.48 24.97
C HIS A 191 4.01 0.67 24.01
N GLY A 192 3.90 -0.64 24.21
CA GLY A 192 3.06 -1.55 23.42
C GLY A 192 1.62 -1.07 23.30
N PHE A 193 0.94 -0.84 24.42
CA PHE A 193 -0.45 -0.40 24.43
C PHE A 193 -0.64 1.01 23.87
N ARG A 194 0.35 1.90 24.03
CA ARG A 194 0.31 3.23 23.41
C ARG A 194 0.40 3.14 21.89
N GLN A 195 1.25 2.28 21.35
CA GLN A 195 1.35 2.06 19.90
C GLN A 195 0.13 1.32 19.34
N ALA A 196 -0.32 0.26 20.02
CA ALA A 196 -1.49 -0.51 19.59
C ALA A 196 -2.82 0.25 19.79
N GLY A 197 -2.85 1.29 20.62
CA GLY A 197 -4.06 2.03 21.02
C GLY A 197 -4.95 2.47 19.84
N PRO A 198 -4.43 3.17 18.83
CA PRO A 198 -5.21 3.54 17.65
C PRO A 198 -5.80 2.33 16.90
N VAL A 199 -5.02 1.26 16.75
CA VAL A 199 -5.44 0.02 16.07
C VAL A 199 -6.58 -0.66 16.86
N LEU A 200 -6.41 -0.79 18.17
CA LEU A 200 -7.42 -1.38 19.07
C LEU A 200 -8.70 -0.55 19.07
N LEU A 201 -8.59 0.77 19.12
CA LEU A 201 -9.74 1.67 19.11
C LEU A 201 -10.50 1.59 17.78
N THR A 202 -9.82 1.71 16.65
CA THR A 202 -10.48 1.72 15.33
C THR A 202 -11.11 0.37 14.99
N ASN A 203 -10.44 -0.74 15.29
CA ASN A 203 -11.01 -2.07 15.11
C ASN A 203 -12.12 -2.36 16.13
N GLY A 204 -12.01 -1.87 17.37
CA GLY A 204 -13.07 -1.93 18.37
C GLY A 204 -14.33 -1.18 17.93
N ILE A 205 -14.19 0.02 17.37
CA ILE A 205 -15.30 0.78 16.78
C ILE A 205 -15.91 0.04 15.60
N LEU A 206 -15.10 -0.49 14.68
CA LEU A 206 -15.60 -1.26 13.53
C LEU A 206 -16.39 -2.49 13.99
N PHE A 207 -15.85 -3.26 14.95
CA PHE A 207 -16.55 -4.39 15.55
C PHE A 207 -17.84 -3.94 16.23
N ALA A 208 -17.82 -2.87 17.03
CA ALA A 208 -18.99 -2.36 17.73
C ALA A 208 -20.10 -1.95 16.75
N ILE A 209 -19.77 -1.27 15.65
CA ILE A 209 -20.74 -0.90 14.60
C ILE A 209 -21.41 -2.16 14.03
N LEU A 210 -20.63 -3.18 13.65
CA LEU A 210 -21.16 -4.43 13.10
C LEU A 210 -21.99 -5.21 14.14
N PHE A 211 -21.52 -5.25 15.38
CA PHE A 211 -22.19 -5.93 16.49
C PHE A 211 -23.53 -5.28 16.83
N LEU A 212 -23.57 -3.96 16.97
CA LEU A 212 -24.80 -3.19 17.24
C LEU A 212 -25.79 -3.27 16.06
N ALA A 213 -25.31 -3.50 14.84
CA ALA A 213 -26.15 -3.81 13.68
C ALA A 213 -26.67 -5.26 13.64
N GLY A 214 -26.41 -6.09 14.67
CA GLY A 214 -26.83 -7.50 14.73
C GLY A 214 -25.95 -8.46 13.92
N HIS A 215 -24.83 -7.98 13.37
CA HIS A 215 -23.98 -8.73 12.44
C HIS A 215 -22.50 -8.77 12.88
N GLY A 216 -22.23 -8.85 14.19
CA GLY A 216 -20.86 -8.83 14.74
C GLY A 216 -19.92 -9.90 14.16
N TRP A 217 -20.46 -11.04 13.70
CA TRP A 217 -19.69 -12.09 13.03
C TRP A 217 -19.01 -11.63 11.74
N LEU A 218 -19.53 -10.59 11.06
CA LEU A 218 -18.92 -10.02 9.85
C LEU A 218 -17.51 -9.50 10.09
N TYR A 219 -17.17 -9.12 11.32
CA TYR A 219 -15.81 -8.71 11.67
C TYR A 219 -14.80 -9.84 11.43
N LEU A 220 -15.21 -11.11 11.49
CA LEU A 220 -14.34 -12.24 11.13
C LEU A 220 -13.94 -12.20 9.65
N LEU A 221 -14.78 -11.67 8.75
CA LEU A 221 -14.43 -11.48 7.35
C LEU A 221 -13.37 -10.38 7.17
N TRP A 222 -13.41 -9.32 8.00
CA TRP A 222 -12.38 -8.27 8.03
C TRP A 222 -11.02 -8.84 8.40
N VAL A 223 -10.97 -9.64 9.47
CA VAL A 223 -9.75 -10.30 9.94
C VAL A 223 -9.26 -11.34 8.93
N ALA A 224 -10.16 -12.16 8.38
CA ALA A 224 -9.83 -13.16 7.37
C ALA A 224 -9.24 -12.51 6.11
N ALA A 225 -9.85 -11.42 5.63
CA ALA A 225 -9.36 -10.65 4.49
C ALA A 225 -7.95 -10.10 4.72
N TRP A 226 -7.70 -9.57 5.92
CA TRP A 226 -6.40 -9.00 6.30
C TRP A 226 -5.32 -10.08 6.35
N LEU A 227 -5.63 -11.24 6.95
CA LEU A 227 -4.70 -12.37 7.03
C LEU A 227 -4.36 -12.91 5.64
N THR A 228 -5.35 -13.04 4.76
CA THR A 228 -5.26 -13.73 3.48
C THR A 228 -5.06 -12.78 2.30
N THR A 229 -6.14 -12.32 1.70
CA THR A 229 -6.18 -11.57 0.44
C THR A 229 -5.42 -10.24 0.49
N TYR A 230 -5.44 -9.51 1.60
CA TYR A 230 -4.61 -8.31 1.77
C TYR A 230 -3.11 -8.64 1.65
N SER A 231 -2.65 -9.71 2.30
CA SER A 231 -1.26 -10.19 2.21
C SER A 231 -0.88 -10.54 0.78
N LEU A 232 -1.79 -11.22 0.06
CA LEU A 232 -1.60 -11.59 -1.34
C LEU A 232 -1.52 -10.34 -2.22
N PHE A 233 -2.45 -9.40 -2.07
CA PHE A 233 -2.51 -8.20 -2.89
C PHE A 233 -1.33 -7.27 -2.65
N MET A 234 -0.89 -7.11 -1.40
CA MET A 234 0.34 -6.40 -1.07
C MET A 234 1.56 -7.00 -1.78
N ARG A 235 1.69 -8.33 -1.83
CA ARG A 235 2.80 -8.97 -2.56
C ARG A 235 2.72 -8.71 -4.05
N VAL A 236 1.56 -8.95 -4.65
CA VAL A 236 1.37 -8.78 -6.10
C VAL A 236 1.64 -7.33 -6.50
N ARG A 237 1.20 -6.37 -5.69
CA ARG A 237 1.48 -4.94 -5.86
C ARG A 237 2.99 -4.67 -5.80
N ALA A 238 3.69 -5.08 -4.75
CA ALA A 238 5.13 -4.84 -4.61
C ALA A 238 5.95 -5.42 -5.77
N ILE A 239 5.58 -6.63 -6.24
CA ILE A 239 6.18 -7.23 -7.44
C ILE A 239 5.90 -6.38 -8.68
N ALA A 240 4.63 -5.96 -8.87
CA ALA A 240 4.23 -5.17 -10.03
C ALA A 240 4.99 -3.85 -10.14
N GLU A 241 5.26 -3.21 -9.00
CA GLU A 241 5.81 -1.87 -8.90
C GLU A 241 7.35 -1.83 -8.99
N HIS A 242 8.05 -2.79 -8.37
CA HIS A 242 9.50 -2.72 -8.19
C HIS A 242 10.28 -3.95 -8.66
N ALA A 243 9.70 -5.15 -8.70
CA ALA A 243 10.47 -6.34 -9.09
C ALA A 243 10.93 -6.25 -10.56
N CYS A 244 12.14 -6.76 -10.84
CA CYS A 244 12.71 -6.80 -12.18
C CYS A 244 12.79 -5.41 -12.86
N THR A 245 13.08 -4.37 -12.09
CA THR A 245 13.37 -3.01 -12.58
C THR A 245 14.85 -2.70 -12.40
N SER A 246 15.35 -1.65 -13.05
CA SER A 246 16.79 -1.34 -13.06
C SER A 246 17.22 -0.60 -11.79
N SER A 247 18.41 -0.92 -11.29
CA SER A 247 19.16 -0.07 -10.36
C SER A 247 19.93 0.98 -11.18
N SER A 248 19.27 2.11 -11.43
CA SER A 248 19.76 3.19 -12.31
C SER A 248 19.66 4.53 -11.58
N THR A 249 20.51 5.50 -11.95
CA THR A 249 20.37 6.89 -11.47
C THR A 249 19.22 7.63 -12.16
N ASN A 250 18.66 7.06 -13.23
CA ASN A 250 17.50 7.60 -13.92
C ASN A 250 16.20 7.13 -13.24
N PRO A 251 15.41 8.03 -12.63
CA PRO A 251 14.19 7.65 -11.92
C PRO A 251 13.10 7.07 -12.83
N PHE A 252 13.19 7.26 -14.15
CA PHE A 252 12.29 6.67 -15.15
C PHE A 252 12.48 5.15 -15.35
N GLU A 253 13.49 4.54 -14.71
CA GLU A 253 13.85 3.12 -14.90
C GLU A 253 13.71 2.28 -13.62
N ASN A 254 13.57 2.91 -12.44
CA ASN A 254 13.65 2.22 -11.15
C ASN A 254 12.32 1.61 -10.68
N THR A 255 11.21 1.99 -11.31
CA THR A 255 9.87 1.55 -10.93
C THR A 255 9.02 1.36 -12.18
N ARG A 256 7.83 0.80 -12.03
CA ARG A 256 6.97 0.42 -13.15
C ARG A 256 5.56 0.97 -13.04
N THR A 257 5.04 1.45 -14.16
CA THR A 257 3.59 1.61 -14.37
C THR A 257 3.01 0.30 -14.87
N THR A 258 2.01 -0.25 -14.20
CA THR A 258 1.29 -1.45 -14.67
C THR A 258 -0.14 -1.07 -14.99
N TYR A 259 -0.63 -1.28 -16.21
CA TYR A 259 -2.01 -0.95 -16.52
C TYR A 259 -2.99 -1.85 -15.75
N ALA A 260 -4.01 -1.23 -15.15
CA ALA A 260 -4.96 -1.89 -14.26
C ALA A 260 -6.38 -1.87 -14.85
N ASN A 261 -6.94 -3.06 -15.08
CA ASN A 261 -8.37 -3.21 -15.39
C ASN A 261 -9.23 -3.08 -14.12
N LEU A 262 -10.55 -3.24 -14.24
CA LEU A 262 -11.46 -3.10 -13.09
C LEU A 262 -11.13 -4.08 -11.96
N LEU A 263 -10.82 -5.34 -12.28
CA LEU A 263 -10.45 -6.34 -11.26
C LEU A 263 -9.19 -5.91 -10.51
N ALA A 264 -8.15 -5.47 -11.22
CA ALA A 264 -6.93 -4.96 -10.60
C ALA A 264 -7.24 -3.75 -9.72
N ARG A 265 -8.04 -2.79 -10.19
CA ARG A 265 -8.45 -1.60 -9.41
C ARG A 265 -9.30 -1.93 -8.17
N CYS A 266 -10.05 -3.03 -8.21
CA CYS A 266 -10.78 -3.53 -7.06
C CYS A 266 -9.87 -4.26 -6.04
N THR A 267 -8.76 -4.83 -6.49
CA THR A 267 -7.91 -5.74 -5.70
C THR A 267 -6.51 -5.18 -5.43
N VAL A 268 -5.60 -5.30 -6.38
CA VAL A 268 -4.15 -5.03 -6.24
C VAL A 268 -3.72 -3.60 -6.58
N ALA A 269 -4.61 -2.83 -7.20
CA ALA A 269 -4.35 -1.47 -7.67
C ALA A 269 -5.46 -0.44 -7.36
N PRO A 270 -6.00 -0.38 -6.13
CA PRO A 270 -6.90 0.70 -5.76
C PRO A 270 -6.23 2.06 -5.91
N HIS A 271 -7.04 3.12 -6.03
CA HIS A 271 -6.55 4.50 -5.98
C HIS A 271 -5.36 4.75 -6.89
N HIS A 272 -5.42 4.27 -8.14
CA HIS A 272 -4.45 4.59 -9.18
C HIS A 272 -2.96 4.35 -8.83
N VAL A 273 -2.68 3.55 -7.79
CA VAL A 273 -1.31 3.23 -7.36
C VAL A 273 -0.50 2.53 -8.44
N ASN A 274 -1.20 1.94 -9.41
CA ASN A 274 -0.64 1.31 -10.59
C ASN A 274 0.21 2.25 -11.47
N TYR A 275 0.06 3.57 -11.29
CA TYR A 275 0.93 4.62 -11.84
C TYR A 275 2.11 4.92 -10.91
N HIS A 276 2.81 3.86 -10.50
CA HIS A 276 3.85 3.93 -9.46
C HIS A 276 5.13 4.60 -9.94
N LEU A 277 5.45 4.46 -11.23
CA LEU A 277 6.55 5.20 -11.84
C LEU A 277 6.30 6.71 -11.75
N GLU A 278 5.10 7.15 -12.12
CA GLU A 278 4.71 8.56 -12.02
C GLU A 278 4.80 9.06 -10.57
N HIS A 279 4.38 8.23 -9.63
CA HIS A 279 4.50 8.51 -8.20
C HIS A 279 5.97 8.67 -7.76
N HIS A 280 6.90 7.83 -8.21
CA HIS A 280 8.32 7.99 -7.90
C HIS A 280 8.94 9.24 -8.55
N LEU A 281 8.44 9.62 -9.73
CA LEU A 281 8.84 10.84 -10.42
C LEU A 281 8.42 12.11 -9.65
N LEU A 282 7.18 12.16 -9.14
CA LEU A 282 6.70 13.22 -8.24
C LEU A 282 5.76 12.64 -7.17
N MET A 283 6.33 12.28 -6.01
CA MET A 283 5.59 11.65 -4.91
C MET A 283 4.53 12.53 -4.23
N THR A 284 4.50 13.83 -4.56
CA THR A 284 3.50 14.77 -4.06
C THR A 284 2.29 14.92 -5.00
N VAL A 285 2.28 14.25 -6.15
CA VAL A 285 1.10 14.18 -7.01
C VAL A 285 0.09 13.23 -6.36
N PRO A 286 -1.12 13.71 -5.98
CA PRO A 286 -2.14 12.83 -5.44
C PRO A 286 -2.56 11.78 -6.47
N HIS A 287 -2.93 10.61 -5.96
CA HIS A 287 -3.30 9.46 -6.78
C HIS A 287 -4.35 9.76 -7.87
N TYR A 288 -5.33 10.60 -7.58
CA TYR A 288 -6.39 10.97 -8.52
C TYR A 288 -5.89 11.82 -9.71
N ARG A 289 -4.64 12.32 -9.65
CA ARG A 289 -3.98 13.05 -10.75
C ARG A 289 -2.86 12.28 -11.44
N LEU A 290 -2.42 11.14 -10.89
CA LEU A 290 -1.45 10.27 -11.56
C LEU A 290 -1.88 9.85 -12.98
N PRO A 291 -3.16 9.53 -13.26
CA PRO A 291 -3.60 9.24 -14.63
C PRO A 291 -3.41 10.44 -15.59
N LYS A 292 -3.55 11.68 -15.09
CA LYS A 292 -3.30 12.90 -15.87
C LYS A 292 -1.80 13.04 -16.16
N MET A 293 -0.96 12.89 -15.14
CA MET A 293 0.50 12.92 -15.29
C MET A 293 0.99 11.87 -16.29
N HIS A 294 0.52 10.62 -16.18
CA HIS A 294 0.85 9.54 -17.10
C HIS A 294 0.55 9.91 -18.56
N ARG A 295 -0.64 10.49 -18.84
CA ARG A 295 -0.99 10.93 -20.19
C ARG A 295 -0.04 12.01 -20.72
N MET A 296 0.33 12.98 -19.88
CA MET A 296 1.25 14.06 -20.25
C MET A 296 2.65 13.52 -20.57
N LEU A 297 3.19 12.64 -19.73
CA LEU A 297 4.48 11.99 -19.96
C LEU A 297 4.47 11.13 -21.22
N LYS A 298 3.40 10.34 -21.43
CA LYS A 298 3.24 9.50 -22.61
C LYS A 298 3.16 10.31 -23.91
N GLN A 299 2.39 11.40 -23.93
CA GLN A 299 2.27 12.29 -25.09
C GLN A 299 3.59 12.95 -25.48
N ARG A 300 4.51 13.13 -24.52
CA ARG A 300 5.84 13.71 -24.73
C ARG A 300 6.92 12.66 -25.03
N GLY A 301 6.54 11.38 -25.16
CA GLY A 301 7.46 10.29 -25.42
C GLY A 301 8.39 9.95 -24.24
N ALA A 302 8.16 10.52 -23.06
CA ALA A 302 9.04 10.34 -21.89
C ALA A 302 8.96 8.94 -21.27
N LEU A 303 7.92 8.16 -21.60
CA LEU A 303 7.72 6.80 -21.11
C LEU A 303 8.12 5.71 -22.13
N THR A 304 8.77 6.08 -23.24
CA THR A 304 9.06 5.13 -24.34
C THR A 304 10.04 4.04 -23.91
N GLU A 305 11.04 4.39 -23.09
CA GLU A 305 12.06 3.48 -22.56
C GLU A 305 11.78 3.09 -21.10
N SER A 306 10.69 3.60 -20.53
CA SER A 306 10.31 3.33 -19.14
C SER A 306 9.67 1.94 -18.97
N PRO A 307 9.83 1.29 -17.81
CA PRO A 307 9.10 0.07 -17.50
C PRO A 307 7.58 0.34 -17.43
N VAL A 308 6.86 -0.07 -18.48
CA VAL A 308 5.40 -0.02 -18.54
C VAL A 308 4.87 -1.40 -18.94
N ALA A 309 4.06 -2.02 -18.09
CA ALA A 309 3.45 -3.33 -18.36
C ALA A 309 1.96 -3.20 -18.72
N SER A 310 1.50 -4.07 -19.62
CA SER A 310 0.10 -4.16 -20.06
C SER A 310 -0.85 -4.69 -18.97
N GLY A 311 -0.32 -5.40 -17.98
CA GLY A 311 -1.10 -5.84 -16.83
C GLY A 311 -0.33 -6.74 -15.85
N TYR A 312 -0.98 -7.07 -14.74
CA TYR A 312 -0.35 -7.79 -13.62
C TYR A 312 0.09 -9.22 -13.97
N LEU A 313 -0.60 -9.91 -14.89
CA LEU A 313 -0.18 -11.26 -15.33
C LEU A 313 1.14 -11.22 -16.11
N GLU A 314 1.37 -10.18 -16.89
CA GLU A 314 2.65 -9.97 -17.58
C GLU A 314 3.78 -9.81 -16.55
N VAL A 315 3.56 -8.99 -15.52
CA VAL A 315 4.58 -8.76 -14.50
C VAL A 315 4.83 -10.00 -13.66
N LEU A 316 3.81 -10.79 -13.32
CA LEU A 316 4.01 -12.06 -12.61
C LEU A 316 4.79 -13.09 -13.44
N ARG A 317 4.64 -13.09 -14.77
CA ARG A 317 5.48 -13.89 -15.68
C ARG A 317 6.90 -13.34 -15.75
N MET A 318 7.09 -12.03 -15.77
CA MET A 318 8.42 -11.42 -15.72
C MET A 318 9.15 -11.76 -14.41
N ALA A 319 8.43 -11.71 -13.30
CA ALA A 319 8.95 -12.04 -11.97
C ALA A 319 9.11 -13.54 -11.71
N SER A 320 8.80 -14.41 -12.68
CA SER A 320 9.02 -15.85 -12.52
C SER A 320 9.52 -16.58 -13.75
N THR A 321 10.56 -17.40 -13.57
CA THR A 321 11.21 -18.17 -14.64
C THR A 321 11.13 -19.68 -14.38
N GLY A 322 11.47 -20.48 -15.39
CA GLY A 322 11.39 -21.95 -15.33
C GLY A 322 9.97 -22.45 -15.24
#